data_AF-A0A6G8C833-F1
#
_entry.id   AF-A0A6G8C833-F1
#
_cell.length_a   1.000
_cell.length_b   1.000
_cell.length_c   1.000
_cell.angle_alpha   90.00
_cell.angle_beta   90.00
_cell.angle_gamma   90.00
#
_symmetry.space_group_name_H-M   'P 1'
#
loop_
_entity.id
_entity.type
_entity.pdbx_description
1 polymer ?
#
loop_
_entity_poly.entity_id
_entity_poly.type
_entity_poly.pdbx_seq_one_letter_code
_entity_poly.pdbx_strand_id
1 'polypeptide(L)'
;MIDQQTGNLILAPTVRVQAGDSLETVAALALGESNEMHDVQTGWKWLFARNVYVEMRYYILRFGFFNNSLKTVIMGVSQERFDLLATWDNWSEQAEMSRLVELKQWIQEEVGSEGRFPWGKVTADYDLKSASSGITINYN
;
A
#
# COMPACT_ATOMS: atom_id res chain seq x y z
N MET A 1 6.93 -0.74 -7.03
CA MET A 1 7.90 -0.77 -5.93
C MET A 1 8.44 0.64 -5.65
N ILE A 2 9.22 0.89 -4.60
CA ILE A 2 9.43 2.23 -4.00
C ILE A 2 10.78 2.81 -4.41
N ASP A 3 10.77 4.00 -5.01
CA ASP A 3 11.98 4.79 -5.23
C ASP A 3 12.52 5.33 -3.89
N GLN A 4 13.73 4.94 -3.50
CA GLN A 4 14.30 5.28 -2.19
C GLN A 4 14.56 6.78 -1.99
N GLN A 5 14.76 7.53 -3.07
CA GLN A 5 15.10 8.96 -3.01
C GLN A 5 13.85 9.85 -2.94
N THR A 6 12.73 9.37 -3.48
CA THR A 6 11.51 10.18 -3.68
C THR A 6 10.27 9.61 -3.01
N GLY A 7 10.26 8.32 -2.65
CA GLY A 7 9.08 7.62 -2.13
C GLY A 7 8.03 7.30 -3.19
N ASN A 8 8.34 7.54 -4.46
CA ASN A 8 7.44 7.28 -5.57
C ASN A 8 7.23 5.77 -5.73
N LEU A 9 5.98 5.36 -5.96
CA LEU A 9 5.68 4.00 -6.35
C LEU A 9 5.85 3.85 -7.86
N ILE A 10 6.84 3.08 -8.28
CA ILE A 10 7.11 2.68 -9.65
C ILE A 10 6.41 1.33 -9.90
N LEU A 11 5.23 1.35 -10.52
CA LEU A 11 4.41 0.16 -10.73
C LEU A 11 4.66 -0.51 -12.08
N ALA A 12 5.16 0.26 -13.05
CA ALA A 12 5.68 -0.19 -14.33
C ALA A 12 6.66 0.89 -14.86
N PRO A 13 7.43 0.65 -15.94
CA PRO A 13 8.39 1.63 -16.46
C PRO A 13 7.79 3.03 -16.71
N THR A 14 6.53 3.10 -17.11
CA THR A 14 5.79 4.35 -17.38
C THR A 14 4.69 4.65 -16.37
N VAL A 15 4.49 3.80 -15.36
CA VAL A 15 3.39 3.94 -14.38
C VAL A 15 3.99 4.28 -13.03
N ARG A 16 3.75 5.50 -12.58
CA ARG A 16 4.29 6.04 -11.34
C ARG A 16 3.18 6.74 -10.55
N VAL A 17 3.25 6.60 -9.23
CA VAL A 17 2.43 7.35 -8.28
C VAL A 17 3.37 8.05 -7.32
N GLN A 18 3.14 9.34 -7.09
CA GLN A 18 4.00 10.19 -6.28
C GLN A 18 3.21 10.96 -5.23
N ALA A 19 3.91 11.43 -4.20
CA ALA A 19 3.34 12.30 -3.19
C ALA A 19 2.66 13.51 -3.84
N GLY A 20 1.46 13.83 -3.36
CA GLY A 20 0.71 14.97 -3.86
C GLY A 20 -0.14 14.73 -5.11
N ASP A 21 -0.02 13.58 -5.78
CA ASP A 21 -0.90 13.23 -6.90
C ASP A 21 -2.37 13.33 -6.50
N SER A 22 -3.19 13.76 -7.46
CA SER A 22 -4.65 13.82 -7.27
C SER A 22 -5.28 12.44 -7.33
N LEU A 23 -6.47 12.29 -6.75
CA LEU A 23 -7.22 11.06 -6.85
C LEU A 23 -7.47 10.69 -8.32
N GLU A 24 -7.83 11.67 -9.15
CA GLU A 24 -8.15 11.45 -10.56
C GLU A 24 -6.92 10.98 -11.34
N THR A 25 -5.74 11.54 -11.03
CA THR A 25 -4.45 11.12 -11.60
C THR A 25 -4.19 9.64 -11.31
N VAL A 26 -4.31 9.23 -10.04
CA VAL A 26 -4.01 7.84 -9.65
C VAL A 26 -5.07 6.87 -10.18
N ALA A 27 -6.35 7.26 -10.15
CA ALA A 27 -7.45 6.45 -10.68
C ALA A 27 -7.33 6.21 -12.19
N ALA A 28 -6.86 7.19 -12.95
CA ALA A 28 -6.65 7.08 -14.40
C ALA A 28 -5.59 6.04 -14.80
N LEU A 29 -4.72 5.62 -13.86
CA LEU A 29 -3.74 4.56 -14.10
C LEU A 29 -4.38 3.17 -14.20
N ALA A 30 -5.65 3.02 -13.81
CA ALA A 30 -6.40 1.76 -13.89
C ALA A 30 -5.64 0.57 -13.27
N LEU A 31 -5.12 0.76 -12.06
CA LEU A 31 -4.26 -0.23 -11.39
C LEU A 31 -5.04 -1.47 -10.94
N GLY A 32 -4.47 -2.65 -11.21
CA GLY A 32 -4.98 -3.92 -10.68
C GLY A 32 -6.32 -4.33 -11.30
N GLU A 33 -7.09 -5.10 -10.54
CA GLU A 33 -8.31 -5.76 -11.02
C GLU A 33 -9.59 -5.01 -10.66
N SER A 34 -9.51 -4.12 -9.67
CA SER A 34 -10.63 -3.35 -9.15
C SER A 34 -10.13 -2.03 -8.60
N ASN A 35 -10.87 -0.96 -8.89
CA ASN A 35 -10.67 0.36 -8.29
C ASN A 35 -11.95 0.77 -7.56
N GLU A 36 -11.94 0.64 -6.24
CA GLU A 36 -13.05 1.08 -5.38
C GLU A 36 -12.68 2.43 -4.76
N MET A 37 -13.65 3.36 -4.70
CA MET A 37 -13.47 4.66 -4.07
C MET A 37 -14.36 4.77 -2.83
N HIS A 38 -13.79 5.23 -1.73
CA HIS A 38 -14.51 5.54 -0.51
C HIS A 38 -14.28 7.00 -0.10
N ASP A 39 -15.35 7.77 0.02
CA ASP A 39 -15.34 9.11 0.61
C ASP A 39 -15.87 9.02 2.04
N VAL A 40 -15.01 9.37 3.01
CA VAL A 40 -15.36 9.34 4.43
C VAL A 40 -15.87 10.69 4.94
N GLN A 41 -16.09 11.67 4.04
CA GLN A 41 -16.67 12.99 4.32
C GLN A 41 -15.90 13.84 5.35
N THR A 42 -14.59 13.62 5.47
CA THR A 42 -13.69 14.37 6.37
C THR A 42 -12.57 15.10 5.62
N GLY A 43 -12.72 15.24 4.29
CA GLY A 43 -11.64 15.65 3.39
C GLY A 43 -10.72 14.51 2.96
N TRP A 44 -10.85 13.34 3.59
CA TRP A 44 -10.18 12.11 3.19
C TRP A 44 -10.99 11.31 2.18
N LYS A 45 -10.31 10.85 1.14
CA LYS A 45 -10.80 9.86 0.17
C LYS A 45 -9.81 8.72 0.04
N TRP A 46 -10.32 7.53 -0.21
CA TRP A 46 -9.52 6.33 -0.37
C TRP A 46 -9.79 5.66 -1.71
N LEU A 47 -8.72 5.34 -2.45
CA LEU A 47 -8.77 4.52 -3.65
C LEU A 47 -8.10 3.17 -3.37
N PHE A 48 -8.78 2.09 -3.72
CA PHE A 48 -8.32 0.73 -3.46
C PHE A 48 -7.99 0.06 -4.78
N ALA A 49 -6.73 -0.35 -4.97
CA ALA A 49 -6.30 -1.16 -6.09
C ALA A 49 -5.89 -2.55 -5.59
N ARG A 50 -6.54 -3.60 -6.09
CA ARG A 50 -6.32 -4.98 -5.64
C ARG A 50 -5.57 -5.78 -6.69
N ASN A 51 -4.74 -6.73 -6.24
CA ASN A 51 -3.95 -7.63 -7.09
C ASN A 51 -3.11 -6.89 -8.14
N VAL A 52 -2.54 -5.74 -7.78
CA VAL A 52 -1.57 -5.06 -8.64
C VAL A 52 -0.32 -5.93 -8.72
N TYR A 53 0.09 -6.32 -9.94
CA TYR A 53 1.25 -7.19 -10.14
C TYR A 53 2.47 -6.38 -10.56
N VAL A 54 3.54 -6.44 -9.77
CA VAL A 54 4.80 -5.73 -10.02
C VAL A 54 5.96 -6.67 -9.67
N GLU A 55 6.91 -6.84 -10.59
CA GLU A 55 8.16 -7.60 -10.35
C GLU A 55 7.97 -8.94 -9.62
N MET A 56 7.02 -9.74 -10.10
CA MET A 56 6.70 -11.08 -9.55
C MET A 56 5.98 -11.12 -8.20
N ARG A 57 5.51 -9.97 -7.69
CA ARG A 57 4.69 -9.92 -6.47
C ARG A 57 3.34 -9.28 -6.75
N TYR A 58 2.35 -9.70 -5.98
CA TYR A 58 1.03 -9.09 -5.94
C TYR A 58 0.94 -8.11 -4.78
N TYR A 59 0.19 -7.04 -5.01
CA TYR A 59 -0.04 -5.98 -4.03
C TYR A 59 -1.53 -5.67 -3.91
N ILE A 60 -1.95 -5.40 -2.67
CA ILE A 60 -3.15 -4.61 -2.40
C ILE A 60 -2.66 -3.23 -1.99
N LEU A 61 -3.09 -2.19 -2.71
CA LEU A 61 -2.75 -0.80 -2.45
C LEU A 61 -4.00 -0.03 -2.05
N ARG A 62 -3.88 0.77 -0.99
CA ARG A 62 -4.90 1.72 -0.54
C ARG A 62 -4.28 3.10 -0.52
N PHE A 63 -4.71 3.96 -1.41
CA PHE A 63 -4.22 5.33 -1.55
C PHE A 63 -5.13 6.26 -0.77
N GLY A 64 -4.60 6.92 0.26
CA GLY A 64 -5.31 7.90 1.06
C GLY A 64 -4.98 9.32 0.61
N PHE A 65 -6.01 10.03 0.17
CA PHE A 65 -5.93 11.41 -0.31
C PHE A 65 -6.58 12.34 0.70
N PHE A 66 -5.89 13.40 1.09
CA PHE A 66 -6.46 14.48 1.90
C PHE A 66 -6.57 15.75 1.05
N ASN A 67 -7.77 16.33 0.94
CA ASN A 67 -8.05 17.48 0.08
C ASN A 67 -7.53 17.29 -1.36
N ASN A 68 -7.77 16.10 -1.93
CA ASN A 68 -7.35 15.67 -3.26
C ASN A 68 -5.83 15.64 -3.50
N SER A 69 -5.05 15.39 -2.45
CA SER A 69 -3.59 15.26 -2.52
C SER A 69 -3.19 13.94 -1.85
N LEU A 70 -2.42 13.09 -2.54
CA LEU A 70 -1.97 11.81 -1.99
C LEU A 70 -1.07 12.05 -0.77
N LYS A 71 -1.49 11.51 0.39
CA LYS A 71 -0.79 11.66 1.67
C LYS A 71 -0.33 10.36 2.28
N THR A 72 -0.99 9.25 1.98
CA THR A 72 -0.62 7.96 2.54
C THR A 72 -0.90 6.84 1.57
N VAL A 73 -0.09 5.78 1.64
CA VAL A 73 -0.35 4.51 0.96
C VAL A 73 -0.24 3.40 1.99
N ILE A 74 -1.29 2.61 2.11
CA ILE A 74 -1.27 1.37 2.88
C ILE A 74 -1.18 0.22 1.88
N MET A 75 -0.25 -0.70 2.09
CA MET A 75 -0.04 -1.81 1.17
C MET A 75 0.16 -3.15 1.87
N GLY A 76 -0.38 -4.19 1.24
CA GLY A 76 0.00 -5.57 1.48
C GLY A 76 0.78 -6.10 0.28
N VAL A 77 1.77 -6.96 0.53
CA VAL A 77 2.54 -7.66 -0.51
C VAL A 77 2.39 -9.17 -0.34
N SER A 78 2.41 -9.91 -1.44
CA SER A 78 2.36 -11.37 -1.46
C SER A 78 3.04 -11.90 -2.72
N GLN A 79 3.60 -13.11 -2.67
CA GLN A 79 4.06 -13.81 -3.87
C GLN A 79 2.89 -14.39 -4.67
N GLU A 80 1.83 -14.76 -3.98
CA GLU A 80 0.60 -15.27 -4.56
C GLU A 80 -0.44 -14.18 -4.70
N ARG A 81 -1.31 -14.31 -5.70
CA ARG A 81 -2.46 -13.42 -5.89
C ARG A 81 -3.36 -13.49 -4.67
N PHE A 82 -3.83 -12.34 -4.19
CA PHE A 82 -4.73 -12.30 -3.04
C PHE A 82 -6.09 -12.88 -3.40
N ASP A 83 -6.55 -13.83 -2.58
CA ASP A 83 -7.92 -14.29 -2.62
C ASP A 83 -8.84 -13.26 -1.97
N LEU A 84 -9.60 -12.54 -2.80
CA LEU A 84 -10.51 -11.49 -2.36
C LEU A 84 -11.81 -12.03 -1.76
N LEU A 85 -12.05 -13.34 -1.87
CA LEU A 85 -13.19 -14.06 -1.30
C LEU A 85 -12.82 -14.85 -0.04
N ALA A 86 -11.57 -14.74 0.43
CA ALA A 86 -11.12 -15.42 1.64
C ALA A 86 -12.02 -15.06 2.83
N THR A 87 -12.50 -16.09 3.52
CA THR A 87 -13.29 -15.93 4.74
C THR A 87 -12.38 -15.82 5.97
N TRP A 88 -12.94 -15.32 7.07
CA TRP A 88 -12.26 -15.25 8.36
C TRP A 88 -11.92 -16.63 8.97
N ASP A 89 -12.41 -17.73 8.38
CA ASP A 89 -12.24 -19.08 8.93
C ASP A 89 -10.77 -19.53 8.93
N ASN A 90 -9.96 -19.01 8.00
CA ASN A 90 -8.52 -19.31 7.90
C ASN A 90 -7.65 -18.22 8.53
N TRP A 91 -8.26 -17.19 9.12
CA TRP A 91 -7.50 -16.10 9.74
C TRP A 91 -6.93 -16.56 11.08
N SER A 92 -5.70 -16.13 11.38
CA SER A 92 -5.15 -16.22 12.73
C SER A 92 -4.19 -15.07 12.99
N GLU A 93 -4.19 -14.57 14.22
CA GLU A 93 -3.24 -13.54 14.67
C GLU A 93 -1.79 -14.00 14.49
N GLN A 94 -1.51 -15.28 14.74
CA GLN A 94 -0.16 -15.83 14.56
C GLN A 94 0.31 -15.75 13.09
N ALA A 95 -0.59 -15.97 12.13
CA ALA A 95 -0.28 -15.81 10.71
C ALA A 95 0.00 -14.34 10.36
N GLU A 96 -0.79 -13.40 10.88
CA GLU A 96 -0.57 -11.96 10.67
C GLU A 96 0.75 -11.49 11.32
N MET A 97 1.08 -11.98 12.52
CA MET A 97 2.36 -11.66 13.15
C MET A 97 3.56 -12.25 12.39
N SER A 98 3.40 -13.43 11.78
CA SER A 98 4.43 -14.00 10.89
C SER A 98 4.56 -13.16 9.61
N ARG A 99 3.43 -12.76 9.02
CA ARG A 99 3.36 -11.84 7.88
C ARG A 99 4.03 -10.50 8.20
N LEU A 100 3.87 -9.95 9.40
CA LEU A 100 4.54 -8.73 9.82
C LEU A 100 6.08 -8.83 9.71
N VAL A 101 6.66 -9.97 10.09
CA VAL A 101 8.10 -10.21 9.97
C VAL A 101 8.53 -10.18 8.50
N GLU A 102 7.76 -10.83 7.62
CA GLU A 102 8.00 -10.83 6.17
C GLU A 102 7.89 -9.42 5.57
N LEU A 103 6.90 -8.62 6.01
CA LEU A 103 6.73 -7.24 5.56
C LEU A 103 7.92 -6.37 5.97
N LYS A 104 8.44 -6.54 7.18
CA LYS A 104 9.64 -5.82 7.65
C LYS A 104 10.87 -6.20 6.84
N GLN A 105 11.04 -7.48 6.54
CA GLN A 105 12.11 -7.93 5.66
C GLN A 105 11.95 -7.34 4.25
N TRP A 106 10.73 -7.30 3.71
CA TRP A 106 10.49 -6.68 2.41
C TRP A 106 10.84 -5.19 2.42
N ILE A 107 10.48 -4.42 3.46
CA ILE A 107 10.89 -3.01 3.58
C ILE A 107 12.43 -2.89 3.60
N GLN A 108 13.11 -3.77 4.32
CA GLN A 108 14.57 -3.81 4.38
C GLN A 108 15.20 -4.05 2.99
N GLU A 109 14.61 -4.94 2.19
CA GLU A 109 15.02 -5.20 0.81
C GLU A 109 14.74 -4.01 -0.12
N GLU A 110 13.57 -3.37 0.05
CA GLU A 110 13.04 -2.35 -0.85
C GLU A 110 13.64 -0.96 -0.62
N VAL A 111 13.64 -0.50 0.63
CA VAL A 111 14.06 0.87 1.02
C VAL A 111 15.16 0.90 2.07
N GLY A 112 15.73 -0.25 2.41
CA GLY A 112 16.91 -0.36 3.26
C GLY A 112 16.64 -0.35 4.76
N SER A 113 15.55 0.26 5.26
CA SER A 113 15.08 0.09 6.64
C SER A 113 13.72 0.74 6.85
N GLU A 114 12.95 0.31 7.85
CA GLU A 114 11.82 1.09 8.34
C GLU A 114 12.29 2.45 8.91
N GLY A 115 11.45 3.49 8.79
CA GLY A 115 11.74 4.77 9.43
C GLY A 115 11.40 5.99 8.58
N ARG A 116 12.09 7.09 8.89
CA ARG A 116 11.89 8.39 8.25
C ARG A 116 12.88 8.58 7.11
N PHE A 117 12.37 9.13 6.02
CA PHE A 117 13.08 9.52 4.82
C PHE A 117 12.81 11.00 4.54
N PRO A 118 13.61 11.67 3.68
CA PRO A 118 13.37 13.07 3.31
C PRO A 118 11.97 13.32 2.72
N TRP A 119 11.37 12.31 2.10
CA TRP A 119 10.07 12.36 1.44
C TRP A 119 8.90 11.86 2.30
N GLY A 120 9.16 11.24 3.46
CA GLY A 120 8.11 10.67 4.28
C GLY A 120 8.56 9.64 5.31
N LYS A 121 7.69 8.69 5.63
CA LYS A 121 7.94 7.61 6.59
C LYS A 121 7.36 6.30 6.06
N VAL A 122 8.11 5.20 6.20
CA VAL A 122 7.64 3.84 5.92
C VAL A 122 7.69 3.01 7.19
N THR A 123 6.61 2.29 7.50
CA THR A 123 6.54 1.33 8.60
C THR A 123 5.80 0.08 8.18
N ALA A 124 6.10 -1.04 8.83
CA ALA A 124 5.23 -2.20 8.86
C ALA A 124 4.67 -2.38 10.27
N ASP A 125 3.36 -2.51 10.38
CA ASP A 125 2.66 -2.61 11.65
C ASP A 125 1.47 -3.58 11.57
N TYR A 126 1.04 -4.05 12.75
CA TYR A 126 -0.19 -4.81 12.92
C TYR A 126 -1.26 -3.86 13.45
N ASP A 127 -2.33 -3.69 12.68
CA ASP A 127 -3.47 -2.88 13.07
C ASP A 127 -4.51 -3.76 13.77
N LEU A 128 -4.64 -3.55 15.09
CA LEU A 128 -5.60 -4.25 15.93
C LEU A 128 -7.06 -4.08 15.49
N LYS A 129 -7.40 -2.96 14.81
CA LYS A 129 -8.78 -2.70 14.38
C LYS A 129 -9.17 -3.54 13.17
N SER A 130 -8.24 -3.69 12.23
CA SER A 130 -8.43 -4.55 11.05
C SER A 130 -7.97 -5.98 11.27
N ALA A 131 -7.33 -6.26 12.42
CA ALA A 131 -6.70 -7.54 12.73
C ALA A 131 -5.76 -8.00 11.60
N SER A 132 -4.99 -7.06 11.03
CA SER A 132 -4.15 -7.33 9.86
C SER A 132 -2.82 -6.59 9.92
N SER A 133 -1.80 -7.18 9.32
CA SER A 133 -0.49 -6.58 9.14
C SER A 133 -0.34 -5.98 7.76
N GLY A 134 0.23 -4.77 7.72
CA GLY A 134 0.42 -4.02 6.49
C GLY A 134 1.62 -3.10 6.57
N ILE A 135 1.96 -2.53 5.43
CA ILE A 135 2.97 -1.48 5.29
C ILE A 135 2.24 -0.16 5.12
N THR A 136 2.67 0.86 5.84
CA THR A 136 2.16 2.22 5.72
C THR A 136 3.28 3.15 5.27
N ILE A 137 3.01 3.88 4.18
CA ILE A 137 3.82 4.98 3.69
C ILE A 137 3.07 6.27 3.99
N ASN A 138 3.68 7.19 4.73
CA ASN A 138 3.12 8.53 4.96
C ASN A 138 4.05 9.56 4.33
N TYR A 139 3.52 10.36 3.41
CA TYR A 139 4.27 11.44 2.75
C TYR A 139 4.25 12.72 3.60
N ASN A 140 5.28 13.56 3.43
CA ASN A 140 5.37 14.85 4.11
C ASN A 140 4.32 15.89 3.64
#